data_AF-A0A388PJ25-F1
#
_entry.id   AF-A0A388PJ25-F1
#
_cell.length_a   1.000
_cell.length_b   1.000
_cell.length_c   1.000
_cell.angle_alpha   90.00
_cell.angle_beta   90.00
_cell.angle_gamma   90.00
#
_symmetry.space_group_name_H-M   'P 1'
#
loop_
_entity.id
_entity.type
_entity.pdbx_description
1 polymer ?
#
loop_
_entity_poly.entity_id
_entity_poly.type
_entity_poly.pdbx_seq_one_letter_code
_entity_poly.pdbx_strand_id
1 'polypeptide(L)'
;MGQHAYKNDLVKPWRKPLSEQLVADLAYVPDGPLLALASKTPGGWSHRKPFLQNARRLFQSRHALLAADFAAVADDLPWMPALLKLDKAVLLAHQDELAGLLGGPRTALLCLLRSARAEDKESAIPAEVFAKHAAAGKVAAAKPDAKALRQWLQKVGSPAAEPGGEPEAEPSLDPAVQKLKQEIDRLATARENELRNERRHHAHLLAERDARLAALEAAAAQAKEVQALQAAGQEAAAQALQSRLTMAEAEVARLKDELAQAREHVTRKAREIAEALLSEELRPWFTDARKLREASEEVAKVRQLTAETVEKVRKAQRDADPFLAKEHELRQAIPQMEEMLKLLRRYQRTAGSVLPEVIALEKRVTDHIEKVRYELERRDLPSDPFLERISAKINGAENAELRAIEAALAAAEQSGLVDSRHADLYRGDIHRRRSLLADQRYHEQKQSGPVALLERAVALGEPARLGLDANNFACLQQAYLGLKLGSKRNAQGDVRLLLDPVARQKVVNLMEKLAQEGSGLLIWTSFDGQNSNLRVEHPRLKATFSRAGAKADHDLMDLVAKDRSSEGPWFIVSDDAEVRDACTRQGAFTLSNEAFVRLLVGRGLRP
;
A
#
# COMPACT_ATOMS: atom_id res chain seq x y z
N MET A 1 0.94 25.22 -22.56
CA MET A 1 -0.02 26.30 -22.27
C MET A 1 -0.28 26.32 -20.77
N GLY A 2 0.24 27.24 -19.96
CA GLY A 2 1.39 28.15 -20.16
C GLY A 2 2.66 27.62 -19.49
N GLN A 3 3.84 28.20 -19.76
CA GLN A 3 5.15 27.68 -19.34
C GLN A 3 5.89 28.55 -18.30
N HIS A 4 5.18 29.14 -17.34
CA HIS A 4 5.78 29.90 -16.23
C HIS A 4 5.54 29.23 -14.87
N ALA A 5 5.78 27.91 -14.82
CA ALA A 5 5.82 27.17 -13.56
C ALA A 5 6.87 27.78 -12.62
N TYR A 6 6.41 28.39 -11.52
CA TYR A 6 7.27 28.76 -10.39
C TYR A 6 8.12 27.53 -10.02
N LYS A 7 9.45 27.69 -10.01
CA LYS A 7 10.36 26.59 -9.65
C LYS A 7 9.92 26.03 -8.30
N ASN A 8 9.68 24.72 -8.23
CA ASN A 8 9.11 24.05 -7.05
C ASN A 8 9.95 24.24 -5.76
N ASP A 9 11.18 24.70 -5.93
CA ASP A 9 12.14 25.10 -4.89
C ASP A 9 11.83 26.46 -4.24
N LEU A 10 11.27 27.43 -4.99
CA LEU A 10 10.88 28.74 -4.44
C LEU A 10 9.68 28.64 -3.49
N VAL A 11 8.76 27.72 -3.77
CA VAL A 11 7.62 27.40 -2.90
C VAL A 11 8.05 26.50 -1.73
N LYS A 12 9.20 25.82 -1.83
CA LYS A 12 9.65 24.75 -0.91
C LYS A 12 9.73 25.15 0.57
N PRO A 13 10.27 26.33 0.96
CA PRO A 13 10.29 26.74 2.37
C PRO A 13 8.89 26.97 2.95
N TRP A 14 7.95 27.41 2.10
CA TRP A 14 6.63 27.91 2.50
C TRP A 14 5.50 26.89 2.36
N ARG A 15 5.82 25.66 1.94
CA ARG A 15 4.87 24.56 1.68
C ARG A 15 3.87 24.33 2.80
N LYS A 16 4.33 24.30 4.06
CA LYS A 16 3.47 24.05 5.23
C LYS A 16 2.44 25.16 5.46
N PRO A 17 2.81 26.43 5.72
CA PRO A 17 1.82 27.49 5.98
C PRO A 17 0.86 27.73 4.81
N LEU A 18 1.31 27.61 3.56
CA LEU A 18 0.44 27.79 2.40
C LEU A 18 -0.57 26.64 2.23
N SER A 19 -0.15 25.39 2.48
CA SER A 19 -1.08 24.24 2.48
C SER A 19 -2.08 24.32 3.63
N GLU A 20 -1.66 24.82 4.79
CA GLU A 20 -2.54 25.01 5.96
C GLU A 20 -3.51 26.18 5.76
N GLN A 21 -3.11 27.25 5.05
CA GLN A 21 -4.01 28.33 4.63
C GLN A 21 -5.02 27.86 3.59
N LEU A 22 -4.60 27.08 2.58
CA LEU A 22 -5.52 26.50 1.61
C LEU A 22 -6.62 25.69 2.31
N VAL A 23 -6.25 24.82 3.25
CA VAL A 23 -7.20 23.98 4.00
C VAL A 23 -8.16 24.80 4.87
N ALA A 24 -7.71 25.92 5.45
CA ALA A 24 -8.60 26.85 6.13
C ALA A 24 -9.59 27.51 5.16
N ASP A 25 -9.13 27.92 3.97
CA ASP A 25 -9.98 28.58 2.97
C ASP A 25 -11.00 27.59 2.35
N LEU A 26 -10.67 26.29 2.21
CA LEU A 26 -11.61 25.24 1.79
C LEU A 26 -12.84 25.08 2.72
N ALA A 27 -12.81 25.61 3.95
CA ALA A 27 -13.99 25.67 4.82
C ALA A 27 -15.07 26.63 4.27
N TYR A 28 -14.70 27.56 3.39
CA TYR A 28 -15.58 28.59 2.82
C TYR A 28 -15.96 28.35 1.35
N VAL A 29 -15.43 27.29 0.71
CA VAL A 29 -15.80 26.87 -0.64
C VAL A 29 -17.14 26.11 -0.62
N PRO A 30 -18.05 26.32 -1.60
CA PRO A 30 -19.29 25.55 -1.72
C PRO A 30 -19.06 24.07 -2.02
N ASP A 31 -20.03 23.22 -1.67
CA ASP A 31 -19.89 21.76 -1.74
C ASP A 31 -19.58 21.23 -3.15
N GLY A 32 -20.17 21.80 -4.21
CA GLY A 32 -19.96 21.36 -5.60
C GLY A 32 -18.50 21.47 -6.07
N PRO A 33 -17.91 22.69 -6.13
CA PRO A 33 -16.50 22.89 -6.47
C PRO A 33 -15.55 22.13 -5.54
N LEU A 34 -15.87 22.04 -4.25
CA LEU A 34 -15.06 21.33 -3.27
C LEU A 34 -15.02 19.81 -3.54
N LEU A 35 -16.14 19.21 -3.93
CA LEU A 35 -16.21 17.80 -4.37
C LEU A 35 -15.51 17.59 -5.72
N ALA A 36 -15.59 18.57 -6.62
CA ALA A 36 -14.87 18.54 -7.90
C ALA A 36 -13.33 18.71 -7.76
N LEU A 37 -12.85 19.34 -6.69
CA LEU A 37 -11.45 19.28 -6.28
C LEU A 37 -11.13 17.91 -5.63
N ALA A 38 -12.00 17.43 -4.75
CA ALA A 38 -11.78 16.19 -4.02
C ALA A 38 -11.69 14.94 -4.92
N SER A 39 -12.48 14.87 -6.00
CA SER A 39 -12.39 13.81 -7.02
C SER A 39 -11.07 13.82 -7.79
N LYS A 40 -10.38 14.98 -7.87
CA LYS A 40 -9.04 15.13 -8.48
C LYS A 40 -7.90 14.81 -7.50
N THR A 41 -8.21 14.39 -6.26
CA THR A 41 -7.22 14.00 -5.24
C THR A 41 -7.21 12.47 -5.01
N PRO A 42 -6.03 11.83 -5.00
CA PRO A 42 -5.90 10.43 -4.59
C PRO A 42 -6.54 10.20 -3.22
N GLY A 43 -7.38 9.17 -3.12
CA GLY A 43 -8.25 8.91 -1.98
C GLY A 43 -9.74 8.92 -2.33
N GLY A 44 -10.16 9.60 -3.42
CA GLY A 44 -11.46 9.40 -4.05
C GLY A 44 -12.67 9.75 -3.18
N TRP A 45 -12.79 11.01 -2.74
CA TRP A 45 -13.80 11.41 -1.76
C TRP A 45 -15.12 11.85 -2.40
N SER A 46 -16.21 11.14 -2.11
CA SER A 46 -17.60 11.50 -2.49
C SER A 46 -18.24 12.57 -1.59
N HIS A 47 -17.61 12.92 -0.47
CA HIS A 47 -18.23 13.75 0.57
C HIS A 47 -17.28 14.80 1.16
N ARG A 48 -17.83 15.98 1.47
CA ARG A 48 -17.11 17.15 2.01
C ARG A 48 -16.41 16.90 3.35
N LYS A 49 -17.08 16.26 4.32
CA LYS A 49 -16.52 16.09 5.68
C LYS A 49 -15.26 15.20 5.70
N PRO A 50 -15.25 13.98 5.10
CA PRO A 50 -14.05 13.15 5.05
C PRO A 50 -12.90 13.78 4.26
N PHE A 51 -13.21 14.52 3.18
CA PHE A 51 -12.20 15.26 2.42
C PHE A 51 -11.52 16.33 3.29
N LEU A 52 -12.29 17.23 3.94
CA LEU A 52 -11.72 18.30 4.77
C LEU A 52 -10.90 17.78 5.96
N GLN A 53 -11.28 16.65 6.56
CA GLN A 53 -10.51 15.99 7.61
C GLN A 53 -9.11 15.55 7.14
N ASN A 54 -9.00 15.06 5.90
CA ASN A 54 -7.75 14.53 5.34
C ASN A 54 -6.95 15.55 4.51
N ALA A 55 -7.60 16.63 4.08
CA ALA A 55 -7.06 17.68 3.20
C ALA A 55 -5.68 18.20 3.65
N ARG A 56 -5.47 18.41 4.96
CA ARG A 56 -4.18 18.87 5.52
C ARG A 56 -3.02 17.95 5.12
N ARG A 57 -3.20 16.63 5.21
CA ARG A 57 -2.17 15.65 4.80
C ARG A 57 -2.04 15.53 3.29
N LEU A 58 -3.12 15.75 2.54
CA LEU A 58 -3.15 15.64 1.08
C LEU A 58 -2.44 16.83 0.39
N PHE A 59 -2.68 18.07 0.83
CA PHE A 59 -1.96 19.23 0.29
C PHE A 59 -0.51 19.31 0.80
N GLN A 60 -0.25 18.82 2.03
CA GLN A 60 1.11 18.55 2.54
C GLN A 60 1.78 17.31 1.90
N SER A 61 1.26 16.77 0.81
CA SER A 61 1.99 15.83 -0.07
C SER A 61 2.01 16.31 -1.53
N ARG A 62 0.86 16.78 -2.06
CA ARG A 62 0.67 17.31 -3.42
C ARG A 62 1.30 18.68 -3.70
N HIS A 63 2.33 19.09 -2.97
CA HIS A 63 2.92 20.44 -3.02
C HIS A 63 3.20 21.01 -4.42
N ALA A 64 3.61 20.16 -5.38
CA ALA A 64 3.90 20.58 -6.76
C ALA A 64 2.64 21.01 -7.56
N LEU A 65 1.45 20.71 -7.03
CA LEU A 65 0.15 21.07 -7.59
C LEU A 65 -0.53 22.19 -6.81
N LEU A 66 0.08 22.75 -5.74
CA LEU A 66 -0.56 23.71 -4.82
C LEU A 66 -1.20 24.91 -5.56
N ALA A 67 -0.55 25.43 -6.60
CA ALA A 67 -1.09 26.52 -7.41
C ALA A 67 -2.33 26.09 -8.24
N ALA A 68 -2.34 24.87 -8.77
CA ALA A 68 -3.45 24.32 -9.55
C ALA A 68 -4.62 23.86 -8.65
N ASP A 69 -4.31 23.26 -7.51
CA ASP A 69 -5.28 22.85 -6.48
C ASP A 69 -6.00 24.07 -5.88
N PHE A 70 -5.31 25.20 -5.68
CA PHE A 70 -5.93 26.47 -5.33
C PHE A 70 -6.68 27.11 -6.52
N ALA A 71 -6.10 27.10 -7.72
CA ALA A 71 -6.74 27.65 -8.93
C ALA A 71 -8.10 26.99 -9.26
N ALA A 72 -8.33 25.76 -8.82
CA ALA A 72 -9.56 24.99 -9.03
C ALA A 72 -10.71 25.34 -8.07
N VAL A 73 -10.49 26.20 -7.07
CA VAL A 73 -11.50 26.66 -6.09
C VAL A 73 -11.41 28.16 -5.77
N ALA A 74 -10.41 28.86 -6.31
CA ALA A 74 -10.17 30.26 -5.97
C ALA A 74 -11.30 31.18 -6.42
N ASP A 75 -11.94 30.93 -7.56
CA ASP A 75 -13.04 31.77 -8.04
C ASP A 75 -14.35 31.56 -7.23
N ASP A 76 -14.44 30.46 -6.47
CA ASP A 76 -15.57 30.15 -5.58
C ASP A 76 -15.42 30.74 -4.16
N LEU A 77 -14.25 31.29 -3.82
CA LEU A 77 -14.00 31.90 -2.50
C LEU A 77 -14.59 33.32 -2.43
N PRO A 78 -15.46 33.67 -1.46
CA PRO A 78 -16.23 34.93 -1.47
C PRO A 78 -15.46 36.26 -1.56
N TRP A 79 -14.14 36.27 -1.32
CA TRP A 79 -13.27 37.44 -1.40
C TRP A 79 -12.36 37.46 -2.63
N MET A 80 -12.17 36.32 -3.31
CA MET A 80 -11.14 36.17 -4.34
C MET A 80 -11.51 36.76 -5.72
N PRO A 81 -12.74 36.64 -6.26
CA PRO A 81 -13.09 37.20 -7.56
C PRO A 81 -12.87 38.70 -7.73
N ALA A 82 -12.94 39.49 -6.65
CA ALA A 82 -12.59 40.91 -6.68
C ALA A 82 -11.06 41.11 -6.75
N LEU A 83 -10.31 40.38 -5.92
CA LEU A 83 -8.85 40.40 -5.88
C LEU A 83 -8.21 39.85 -7.16
N LEU A 84 -8.91 38.97 -7.88
CA LEU A 84 -8.51 38.42 -9.18
C LEU A 84 -8.81 39.37 -10.36
N LYS A 85 -9.50 40.50 -10.13
CA LYS A 85 -9.76 41.55 -11.13
C LYS A 85 -8.86 42.79 -11.01
N LEU A 86 -8.08 42.93 -9.93
CA LEU A 86 -7.13 44.03 -9.77
C LEU A 86 -6.04 44.03 -10.85
N ASP A 87 -5.57 45.21 -11.25
CA ASP A 87 -4.39 45.34 -12.11
C ASP A 87 -3.11 44.89 -11.41
N LYS A 88 -2.13 44.42 -12.19
CA LYS A 88 -0.82 43.98 -11.65
C LYS A 88 -0.10 45.11 -10.90
N ALA A 89 -0.06 46.32 -11.47
CA ALA A 89 0.60 47.47 -10.85
C ALA A 89 -0.06 47.84 -9.51
N VAL A 90 -1.39 47.87 -9.49
CA VAL A 90 -2.22 48.14 -8.31
C VAL A 90 -2.00 47.10 -7.21
N LEU A 91 -2.01 45.80 -7.57
CA LEU A 91 -1.77 44.71 -6.63
C LEU A 91 -0.36 44.78 -6.01
N LEU A 92 0.66 45.11 -6.80
CA LEU A 92 2.04 45.26 -6.32
C LEU A 92 2.22 46.50 -5.42
N ALA A 93 1.57 47.62 -5.75
CA ALA A 93 1.66 48.87 -4.98
C ALA A 93 1.06 48.73 -3.57
N HIS A 94 -0.05 47.99 -3.42
CA HIS A 94 -0.77 47.86 -2.15
C HIS A 94 -0.67 46.45 -1.51
N GLN A 95 0.29 45.62 -1.93
CA GLN A 95 0.48 44.23 -1.46
C GLN A 95 0.65 44.11 0.07
N ASP A 96 1.32 45.07 0.72
CA ASP A 96 1.54 45.08 2.17
C ASP A 96 0.28 45.45 2.95
N GLU A 97 -0.52 46.42 2.45
CA GLU A 97 -1.86 46.70 3.00
C GLU A 97 -2.76 45.45 2.90
N LEU A 98 -2.73 44.79 1.75
CA LEU A 98 -3.52 43.59 1.48
C LEU A 98 -3.09 42.40 2.36
N ALA A 99 -1.80 42.25 2.65
CA ALA A 99 -1.29 41.26 3.60
C ALA A 99 -1.77 41.52 5.04
N GLY A 100 -1.98 42.77 5.43
CA GLY A 100 -2.63 43.13 6.70
C GLY A 100 -4.11 42.73 6.76
N LEU A 101 -4.83 42.81 5.63
CA LEU A 101 -6.27 42.49 5.54
C LEU A 101 -6.57 40.99 5.37
N LEU A 102 -5.73 40.26 4.62
CA LEU A 102 -5.95 38.85 4.30
C LEU A 102 -5.15 37.86 5.15
N GLY A 103 -4.02 38.31 5.71
CA GLY A 103 -2.95 37.48 6.24
C GLY A 103 -1.93 37.08 5.17
N GLY A 104 -0.63 37.19 5.49
CA GLY A 104 0.49 36.93 4.56
C GLY A 104 0.38 35.64 3.73
N PRO A 105 0.10 34.46 4.32
CA PRO A 105 -0.08 33.22 3.57
C PRO A 105 -1.19 33.27 2.51
N ARG A 106 -2.27 34.02 2.75
CA ARG A 106 -3.40 34.18 1.81
C ARG A 106 -3.06 35.15 0.68
N THR A 107 -2.37 36.25 0.97
CA THR A 107 -1.80 37.15 -0.06
C THR A 107 -0.73 36.45 -0.90
N ALA A 108 0.10 35.59 -0.30
CA ALA A 108 1.06 34.78 -1.03
C ALA A 108 0.37 33.75 -1.96
N LEU A 109 -0.72 33.10 -1.54
CA LEU A 109 -1.53 32.25 -2.42
C LEU A 109 -2.14 33.03 -3.59
N LEU A 110 -2.65 34.25 -3.37
CA LEU A 110 -3.13 35.14 -4.45
C LEU A 110 -2.01 35.47 -5.45
N CYS A 111 -0.81 35.83 -4.97
CA CYS A 111 0.32 36.14 -5.84
C CYS A 111 0.80 34.91 -6.64
N LEU A 112 0.86 33.74 -5.99
CA LEU A 112 1.18 32.46 -6.65
C LEU A 112 0.15 32.12 -7.75
N LEU A 113 -1.14 32.32 -7.48
CA LEU A 113 -2.22 32.08 -8.43
C LEU A 113 -2.18 33.03 -9.63
N ARG A 114 -1.93 34.32 -9.40
CA ARG A 114 -1.75 35.30 -10.49
C ARG A 114 -0.55 34.95 -11.37
N SER A 115 0.58 34.55 -10.80
CA SER A 115 1.72 34.05 -11.57
C SER A 115 1.45 32.73 -12.31
N ALA A 116 0.57 31.87 -11.79
CA ALA A 116 0.17 30.64 -12.47
C ALA A 116 -0.88 30.84 -13.59
N ARG A 117 -1.66 31.93 -13.52
CA ARG A 117 -2.60 32.39 -14.57
C ARG A 117 -1.97 33.42 -15.53
N ALA A 118 -0.68 33.72 -15.39
CA ALA A 118 0.06 34.64 -16.25
C ALA A 118 0.37 33.99 -17.60
N GLU A 119 0.01 34.67 -18.70
CA GLU A 119 0.29 34.19 -20.06
C GLU A 119 1.74 34.46 -20.44
N ASP A 120 2.23 35.67 -20.14
CA ASP A 120 3.61 36.13 -20.40
C ASP A 120 4.39 36.51 -19.12
N LYS A 121 5.73 36.50 -19.22
CA LYS A 121 6.65 36.90 -18.14
C LYS A 121 6.34 38.29 -17.57
N GLU A 122 5.92 39.23 -18.40
CA GLU A 122 5.58 40.60 -17.99
C GLU A 122 4.26 40.67 -17.21
N SER A 123 3.38 39.67 -17.36
CA SER A 123 2.14 39.54 -16.58
C SER A 123 2.33 38.78 -15.26
N ALA A 124 3.38 37.96 -15.14
CA ALA A 124 3.69 37.22 -13.91
C ALA A 124 4.14 38.14 -12.76
N ILE A 125 3.86 37.75 -11.50
CA ILE A 125 4.34 38.45 -10.31
C ILE A 125 5.77 37.96 -9.96
N PRO A 126 6.70 38.82 -9.51
CA PRO A 126 8.04 38.40 -9.12
C PRO A 126 8.07 37.39 -7.96
N ALA A 127 9.05 36.48 -7.98
CA ALA A 127 9.20 35.43 -6.96
C ALA A 127 9.42 35.99 -5.53
N GLU A 128 10.10 37.13 -5.43
CA GLU A 128 10.44 37.81 -4.17
C GLU A 128 9.19 38.34 -3.44
N VAL A 129 8.21 38.86 -4.17
CA VAL A 129 6.90 39.31 -3.64
C VAL A 129 6.19 38.16 -2.93
N PHE A 130 6.13 37.00 -3.60
CA PHE A 130 5.55 35.79 -3.02
C PHE A 130 6.30 35.36 -1.74
N ALA A 131 7.64 35.33 -1.78
CA ALA A 131 8.44 34.93 -0.64
C ALA A 131 8.29 35.86 0.58
N LYS A 132 8.22 37.19 0.35
CA LYS A 132 8.00 38.21 1.39
C LYS A 132 6.74 37.92 2.22
N HIS A 133 5.60 37.74 1.55
CA HIS A 133 4.33 37.51 2.24
C HIS A 133 4.17 36.08 2.76
N ALA A 134 4.81 35.09 2.13
CA ALA A 134 4.81 33.71 2.61
C ALA A 134 5.63 33.53 3.92
N ALA A 135 6.64 34.37 4.15
CA ALA A 135 7.35 34.48 5.42
C ALA A 135 6.56 35.26 6.48
N ALA A 136 5.86 36.31 6.08
CA ALA A 136 5.24 37.30 6.97
C ALA A 136 3.79 36.96 7.37
N GLY A 137 3.58 35.90 8.15
CA GLY A 137 2.30 35.70 8.82
C GLY A 137 2.04 34.32 9.45
N LYS A 138 0.97 34.24 10.24
CA LYS A 138 0.36 32.98 10.70
C LYS A 138 -0.83 32.63 9.79
N VAL A 139 -1.23 31.36 9.78
CA VAL A 139 -2.41 30.88 9.05
C VAL A 139 -3.67 31.53 9.61
N ALA A 140 -4.42 32.21 8.74
CA ALA A 140 -5.66 32.91 9.07
C ALA A 140 -6.86 31.97 8.88
N ALA A 141 -7.30 31.33 9.97
CA ALA A 141 -8.43 30.40 9.95
C ALA A 141 -9.80 31.08 9.70
N ALA A 142 -9.91 32.38 9.98
CA ALA A 142 -11.12 33.16 9.72
C ALA A 142 -11.16 33.67 8.28
N LYS A 143 -12.40 33.86 7.77
CA LYS A 143 -12.66 34.69 6.59
C LYS A 143 -12.13 36.13 6.79
N PRO A 144 -11.64 36.82 5.74
CA PRO A 144 -11.30 38.24 5.82
C PRO A 144 -12.49 39.13 6.23
N ASP A 145 -12.19 40.32 6.77
CA ASP A 145 -13.21 41.34 7.03
C ASP A 145 -13.75 41.89 5.70
N ALA A 146 -15.00 41.55 5.39
CA ALA A 146 -15.68 41.96 4.17
C ALA A 146 -16.01 43.46 4.11
N LYS A 147 -16.05 44.19 5.24
CA LYS A 147 -16.22 45.64 5.27
C LYS A 147 -14.88 46.33 4.96
N ALA A 148 -13.83 45.98 5.70
CA ALA A 148 -12.49 46.54 5.48
C ALA A 148 -11.98 46.26 4.06
N LEU A 149 -12.18 45.04 3.55
CA LEU A 149 -11.79 44.66 2.19
C LEU A 149 -12.54 45.46 1.11
N ARG A 150 -13.85 45.73 1.29
CA ARG A 150 -14.62 46.58 0.36
C ARG A 150 -14.15 48.03 0.37
N GLN A 151 -13.91 48.60 1.56
CA GLN A 151 -13.42 49.97 1.70
C GLN A 151 -12.03 50.13 1.08
N TRP A 152 -11.15 49.13 1.23
CA TRP A 152 -9.86 49.09 0.58
C TRP A 152 -9.96 48.98 -0.95
N LEU A 153 -10.83 48.12 -1.47
CA LEU A 153 -11.11 48.03 -2.91
C LEU A 153 -11.66 49.35 -3.50
N GLN A 154 -12.43 50.13 -2.73
CA GLN A 154 -12.91 51.45 -3.13
C GLN A 154 -11.81 52.52 -3.10
N LYS A 155 -10.99 52.58 -2.03
CA LYS A 155 -9.81 53.46 -1.93
C LYS A 155 -8.89 53.32 -3.15
N VAL A 156 -8.75 52.10 -3.64
CA VAL A 156 -7.78 51.70 -4.67
C VAL A 156 -8.37 51.76 -6.10
N GLY A 157 -9.63 52.22 -6.27
CA GLY A 157 -10.40 52.08 -7.52
C GLY A 157 -11.02 53.35 -8.13
N SER A 158 -10.72 54.57 -7.66
CA SER A 158 -11.34 55.81 -8.15
C SER A 158 -10.33 56.91 -8.56
N PRO A 159 -10.56 57.65 -9.67
CA PRO A 159 -9.82 58.87 -10.03
C PRO A 159 -10.41 60.14 -9.36
N ALA A 160 -9.68 61.26 -9.39
CA ALA A 160 -10.01 62.53 -8.72
C ALA A 160 -9.94 63.77 -9.66
N ALA A 161 -10.53 64.91 -9.27
CA ALA A 161 -10.59 66.17 -10.04
C ALA A 161 -10.80 67.45 -9.17
N GLU A 162 -10.50 68.64 -9.71
CA GLU A 162 -10.45 70.00 -9.08
C GLU A 162 -10.39 71.11 -10.19
N PRO A 163 -10.29 72.47 -9.99
CA PRO A 163 -10.78 73.43 -8.94
C PRO A 163 -11.30 74.85 -9.48
N GLY A 164 -11.60 75.85 -8.61
CA GLY A 164 -11.88 77.32 -8.91
C GLY A 164 -12.78 78.05 -7.85
N GLY A 165 -13.00 79.39 -7.72
CA GLY A 165 -12.52 80.68 -8.32
C GLY A 165 -13.30 81.95 -7.74
N GLU A 166 -12.82 83.22 -7.87
CA GLU A 166 -13.38 84.47 -7.19
C GLU A 166 -13.58 85.78 -8.09
N PRO A 167 -13.63 87.11 -7.67
CA PRO A 167 -14.84 87.99 -7.72
C PRO A 167 -14.74 89.53 -8.16
N GLU A 168 -15.78 90.37 -7.88
CA GLU A 168 -15.91 91.89 -7.70
C GLU A 168 -16.54 92.90 -8.75
N ALA A 169 -16.61 94.25 -8.46
CA ALA A 169 -17.81 95.16 -8.62
C ALA A 169 -17.76 96.58 -9.36
N GLU A 170 -18.52 97.65 -8.91
CA GLU A 170 -19.26 98.72 -9.71
C GLU A 170 -18.73 100.25 -9.85
N PRO A 171 -19.49 101.41 -9.71
CA PRO A 171 -19.89 102.36 -10.82
C PRO A 171 -19.85 103.94 -10.64
N SER A 172 -20.48 104.74 -11.57
CA SER A 172 -21.14 106.12 -11.44
C SER A 172 -20.32 107.46 -11.54
N LEU A 173 -20.83 108.73 -11.77
CA LEU A 173 -22.04 109.38 -12.42
C LEU A 173 -21.96 110.96 -12.59
N ASP A 174 -22.55 111.55 -13.67
CA ASP A 174 -23.15 112.94 -13.87
C ASP A 174 -22.35 114.25 -13.51
N PRO A 175 -22.88 115.53 -13.40
CA PRO A 175 -23.98 116.32 -14.05
C PRO A 175 -23.61 117.79 -14.49
N ALA A 176 -24.55 118.64 -15.00
CA ALA A 176 -24.59 120.13 -14.79
C ALA A 176 -25.82 120.86 -15.43
N VAL A 177 -26.52 121.78 -14.73
CA VAL A 177 -27.71 122.52 -15.28
C VAL A 177 -27.88 123.95 -14.72
N GLN A 178 -28.05 124.99 -15.58
CA GLN A 178 -28.53 126.34 -15.18
C GLN A 178 -29.48 127.09 -16.14
N LYS A 179 -29.90 126.54 -17.30
CA LYS A 179 -30.94 127.18 -18.16
C LYS A 179 -32.34 127.28 -17.53
N LEU A 180 -32.56 126.57 -16.41
CA LEU A 180 -33.85 126.33 -15.75
C LEU A 180 -34.75 127.56 -15.52
N LYS A 181 -34.19 128.75 -15.24
CA LYS A 181 -34.87 129.73 -14.37
C LYS A 181 -36.07 130.48 -14.96
N GLN A 182 -36.26 130.47 -16.28
CA GLN A 182 -37.47 131.04 -16.93
C GLN A 182 -38.34 129.98 -17.61
N GLU A 183 -37.80 128.78 -17.82
CA GLU A 183 -38.60 127.59 -18.09
C GLU A 183 -39.46 127.25 -16.87
N ILE A 184 -38.93 127.45 -15.67
CA ILE A 184 -39.55 127.15 -14.36
C ILE A 184 -41.01 127.58 -14.19
N ASP A 185 -41.48 128.72 -14.72
CA ASP A 185 -42.85 129.20 -14.46
C ASP A 185 -43.90 128.67 -15.46
N ARG A 186 -43.51 128.45 -16.73
CA ARG A 186 -44.35 127.71 -17.68
C ARG A 186 -44.32 126.22 -17.37
N LEU A 187 -43.17 125.71 -16.94
CA LEU A 187 -43.10 124.42 -16.28
C LEU A 187 -44.00 124.42 -15.05
N ALA A 188 -43.99 125.39 -14.12
CA ALA A 188 -44.73 125.30 -12.86
C ALA A 188 -46.22 124.92 -13.03
N THR A 189 -46.92 125.47 -14.03
CA THR A 189 -48.32 125.15 -14.31
C THR A 189 -48.53 123.91 -15.17
N ALA A 190 -47.66 123.64 -16.15
CA ALA A 190 -47.65 122.36 -16.88
C ALA A 190 -47.36 121.20 -15.91
N ARG A 191 -46.26 121.33 -15.16
CA ARG A 191 -45.74 120.48 -14.08
C ARG A 191 -46.68 120.31 -12.92
N GLU A 192 -47.57 121.25 -12.58
CA GLU A 192 -48.62 120.97 -11.60
C GLU A 192 -49.65 119.98 -12.14
N ASN A 193 -49.96 120.04 -13.43
CA ASN A 193 -50.87 119.09 -14.09
C ASN A 193 -50.18 117.78 -14.49
N GLU A 194 -48.89 117.81 -14.83
CA GLU A 194 -48.04 116.62 -14.91
C GLU A 194 -47.96 115.97 -13.52
N LEU A 195 -47.61 116.68 -12.45
CA LEU A 195 -47.64 116.14 -11.07
C LEU A 195 -49.02 115.59 -10.67
N ARG A 196 -50.14 116.15 -11.15
CA ARG A 196 -51.48 115.55 -10.95
C ARG A 196 -51.65 114.26 -11.72
N ASN A 197 -51.17 114.18 -12.96
CA ASN A 197 -51.26 112.99 -13.81
C ASN A 197 -50.24 111.91 -13.39
N GLU A 198 -49.02 112.28 -13.01
CA GLU A 198 -48.00 111.45 -12.36
C GLU A 198 -48.53 110.91 -11.03
N ARG A 199 -49.16 111.71 -10.17
CA ARG A 199 -49.78 111.20 -8.93
C ARG A 199 -50.91 110.20 -9.22
N ARG A 200 -51.72 110.43 -10.26
CA ARG A 200 -52.74 109.47 -10.73
C ARG A 200 -52.11 108.20 -11.32
N HIS A 201 -51.03 108.34 -12.08
CA HIS A 201 -50.32 107.23 -12.71
C HIS A 201 -49.55 106.39 -11.67
N HIS A 202 -48.87 107.03 -10.71
CA HIS A 202 -48.30 106.36 -9.55
C HIS A 202 -49.35 105.71 -8.67
N ALA A 203 -50.51 106.34 -8.43
CA ALA A 203 -51.62 105.68 -7.72
C ALA A 203 -52.15 104.46 -8.49
N HIS A 204 -52.22 104.52 -9.82
CA HIS A 204 -52.60 103.39 -10.67
C HIS A 204 -51.53 102.28 -10.64
N LEU A 205 -50.25 102.61 -10.77
CA LEU A 205 -49.13 101.67 -10.70
C LEU A 205 -49.00 101.02 -9.31
N LEU A 206 -49.28 101.76 -8.24
CA LEU A 206 -49.36 101.21 -6.88
C LEU A 206 -50.57 100.27 -6.76
N ALA A 207 -51.76 100.66 -7.24
CA ALA A 207 -52.93 99.78 -7.24
C ALA A 207 -52.71 98.50 -8.08
N GLU A 208 -52.06 98.59 -9.24
CA GLU A 208 -51.65 97.42 -10.04
C GLU A 208 -50.61 96.56 -9.32
N ARG A 209 -49.60 97.18 -8.69
CA ARG A 209 -48.58 96.47 -7.92
C ARG A 209 -49.21 95.73 -6.74
N ASP A 210 -50.10 96.38 -6.02
CA ASP A 210 -50.73 95.85 -4.81
C ASP A 210 -51.77 94.77 -5.17
N ALA A 211 -52.46 94.91 -6.31
CA ALA A 211 -53.26 93.83 -6.89
C ALA A 211 -52.40 92.63 -7.34
N ARG A 212 -51.21 92.86 -7.92
CA ARG A 212 -50.25 91.79 -8.26
C ARG A 212 -49.66 91.13 -7.00
N LEU A 213 -49.40 91.88 -5.94
CA LEU A 213 -48.95 91.35 -4.65
C LEU A 213 -50.05 90.48 -4.03
N ALA A 214 -51.29 90.97 -3.95
CA ALA A 214 -52.43 90.18 -3.47
C ALA A 214 -52.66 88.90 -4.29
N ALA A 215 -52.48 88.95 -5.62
CA ALA A 215 -52.56 87.76 -6.47
C ALA A 215 -51.41 86.76 -6.22
N LEU A 216 -50.18 87.25 -5.99
CA LEU A 216 -49.03 86.41 -5.64
C LEU A 216 -49.17 85.81 -4.23
N GLU A 217 -49.70 86.56 -3.27
CA GLU A 217 -50.00 86.08 -1.91
C GLU A 217 -51.09 85.02 -1.92
N ALA A 218 -52.17 85.21 -2.69
CA ALA A 218 -53.22 84.22 -2.89
C ALA A 218 -52.67 82.94 -3.57
N ALA A 219 -51.84 83.08 -4.61
CA ALA A 219 -51.19 81.94 -5.27
C ALA A 219 -50.21 81.21 -4.33
N ALA A 220 -49.47 81.94 -3.49
CA ALA A 220 -48.57 81.36 -2.48
C ALA A 220 -49.33 80.67 -1.34
N ALA A 221 -50.52 81.18 -0.96
CA ALA A 221 -51.40 80.52 -0.01
C ALA A 221 -51.94 79.19 -0.59
N GLN A 222 -52.46 79.20 -1.81
CA GLN A 222 -52.92 77.99 -2.51
C GLN A 222 -51.79 76.97 -2.70
N ALA A 223 -50.57 77.42 -3.05
CA ALA A 223 -49.41 76.55 -3.19
C ALA A 223 -49.05 75.87 -1.85
N LYS A 224 -49.10 76.59 -0.73
CA LYS A 224 -48.89 76.03 0.62
C LYS A 224 -49.98 75.05 1.02
N GLU A 225 -51.24 75.33 0.69
CA GLU A 225 -52.37 74.45 0.96
C GLU A 225 -52.27 73.12 0.17
N VAL A 226 -51.93 73.20 -1.12
CA VAL A 226 -51.66 72.01 -1.96
C VAL A 226 -50.46 71.23 -1.44
N GLN A 227 -49.38 71.89 -1.01
CA GLN A 227 -48.21 71.23 -0.41
C GLN A 227 -48.57 70.54 0.92
N ALA A 228 -49.39 71.18 1.77
CA ALA A 228 -49.85 70.58 3.03
C ALA A 228 -50.72 69.33 2.80
N LEU A 229 -51.62 69.37 1.82
CA LEU A 229 -52.43 68.21 1.42
C LEU A 229 -51.57 67.08 0.84
N GLN A 230 -50.54 67.41 0.04
CA GLN A 230 -49.59 66.42 -0.47
C GLN A 230 -48.74 65.80 0.64
N ALA A 231 -48.27 66.59 1.61
CA ALA A 231 -47.52 66.10 2.76
C ALA A 231 -48.39 65.17 3.63
N ALA A 232 -49.62 65.57 3.98
CA ALA A 232 -50.55 64.73 4.73
C ALA A 232 -50.87 63.41 4.00
N GLY A 233 -51.01 63.45 2.66
CA GLY A 233 -51.16 62.25 1.84
C GLY A 233 -49.94 61.32 1.86
N GLN A 234 -48.73 61.88 1.86
CA GLN A 234 -47.48 61.12 1.97
C GLN A 234 -47.30 60.53 3.39
N GLU A 235 -47.64 61.26 4.44
CA GLU A 235 -47.61 60.76 5.82
C GLU A 235 -48.61 59.61 6.03
N ALA A 236 -49.84 59.75 5.53
CA ALA A 236 -50.84 58.69 5.59
C ALA A 236 -50.38 57.43 4.80
N ALA A 237 -49.76 57.61 3.63
CA ALA A 237 -49.19 56.50 2.86
C ALA A 237 -48.01 55.84 3.60
N ALA A 238 -47.14 56.62 4.24
CA ALA A 238 -46.03 56.11 5.05
C ALA A 238 -46.54 55.31 6.26
N GLN A 239 -47.55 55.80 6.99
CA GLN A 239 -48.19 55.07 8.10
C GLN A 239 -48.87 53.77 7.64
N ALA A 240 -49.49 53.78 6.46
CA ALA A 240 -50.09 52.58 5.86
C ALA A 240 -49.04 51.54 5.40
N LEU A 241 -47.83 51.98 5.00
CA LEU A 241 -46.71 51.08 4.74
C LEU A 241 -46.07 50.58 6.03
N GLN A 242 -45.93 51.42 7.05
CA GLN A 242 -45.36 51.07 8.36
C GLN A 242 -46.19 49.99 9.06
N SER A 243 -47.53 50.09 9.03
CA SER A 243 -48.43 49.09 9.61
C SER A 243 -48.45 47.77 8.83
N ARG A 244 -48.31 47.81 7.50
CA ARG A 244 -48.12 46.60 6.68
C ARG A 244 -46.78 45.92 6.97
N LEU A 245 -45.72 46.69 7.20
CA LEU A 245 -44.41 46.17 7.58
C LEU A 245 -44.47 45.45 8.93
N THR A 246 -45.04 46.05 9.98
CA THR A 246 -45.12 45.40 11.30
C THR A 246 -46.00 44.15 11.30
N MET A 247 -47.08 44.11 10.51
CA MET A 247 -47.87 42.89 10.30
C MET A 247 -47.05 41.78 9.60
N ALA A 248 -46.26 42.14 8.57
CA ALA A 248 -45.39 41.18 7.88
C ALA A 248 -44.25 40.68 8.78
N GLU A 249 -43.67 41.53 9.62
CA GLU A 249 -42.65 41.17 10.60
C GLU A 249 -43.19 40.20 11.67
N ALA A 250 -44.42 40.42 12.13
CA ALA A 250 -45.10 39.53 13.07
C ALA A 250 -45.39 38.14 12.46
N GLU A 251 -45.85 38.08 11.21
CA GLU A 251 -46.07 36.80 10.50
C GLU A 251 -44.74 36.07 10.24
N VAL A 252 -43.69 36.81 9.85
CA VAL A 252 -42.33 36.27 9.70
C VAL A 252 -41.73 35.80 11.03
N ALA A 253 -42.14 36.35 12.17
CA ALA A 253 -41.80 35.79 13.48
C ALA A 253 -42.54 34.47 13.73
N ARG A 254 -43.87 34.43 13.55
CA ARG A 254 -44.69 33.22 13.74
C ARG A 254 -44.19 32.04 12.90
N LEU A 255 -43.88 32.30 11.62
CA LEU A 255 -43.34 31.30 10.68
C LEU A 255 -41.93 30.81 11.05
N LYS A 256 -41.11 31.61 11.74
CA LYS A 256 -39.81 31.16 12.28
C LYS A 256 -39.99 30.20 13.45
N ASP A 257 -40.95 30.48 14.32
CA ASP A 257 -41.24 29.64 15.49
C ASP A 257 -41.89 28.32 15.08
N GLU A 258 -42.83 28.32 14.12
CA GLU A 258 -43.36 27.11 13.49
C GLU A 258 -42.24 26.27 12.83
N LEU A 259 -41.32 26.92 12.11
CA LEU A 259 -40.17 26.25 11.50
C LEU A 259 -39.19 25.70 12.55
N ALA A 260 -39.03 26.37 13.70
CA ALA A 260 -38.22 25.88 14.81
C ALA A 260 -38.84 24.63 15.46
N GLN A 261 -40.15 24.66 15.74
CA GLN A 261 -40.90 23.51 16.28
C GLN A 261 -40.88 22.31 15.31
N ALA A 262 -41.08 22.55 14.01
CA ALA A 262 -41.00 21.51 12.98
C ALA A 262 -39.60 20.88 12.90
N ARG A 263 -38.54 21.68 12.99
CA ARG A 263 -37.15 21.19 13.08
C ARG A 263 -36.91 20.37 14.34
N GLU A 264 -37.41 20.82 15.49
CA GLU A 264 -37.25 20.07 16.74
C GLU A 264 -37.94 18.69 16.63
N HIS A 265 -39.19 18.65 16.15
CA HIS A 265 -39.96 17.41 15.95
C HIS A 265 -39.25 16.42 15.01
N VAL A 266 -38.66 16.90 13.91
CA VAL A 266 -37.84 16.09 13.01
C VAL A 266 -36.58 15.57 13.72
N THR A 267 -35.87 16.40 14.49
CA THR A 267 -34.70 15.92 15.24
C THR A 267 -35.05 14.97 16.38
N ARG A 268 -36.25 15.08 16.96
CA ARG A 268 -36.76 14.16 17.99
C ARG A 268 -37.06 12.79 17.39
N LYS A 269 -37.85 12.74 16.30
CA LYS A 269 -38.11 11.51 15.54
C LYS A 269 -36.84 10.85 15.00
N ALA A 270 -35.87 11.63 14.54
CA ALA A 270 -34.59 11.09 14.08
C ALA A 270 -33.78 10.42 15.23
N ARG A 271 -33.91 10.90 16.47
CA ARG A 271 -33.34 10.23 17.65
C ARG A 271 -34.11 8.98 18.03
N GLU A 272 -35.45 9.05 18.08
CA GLU A 272 -36.33 7.91 18.38
C GLU A 272 -36.05 6.72 17.43
N ILE A 273 -35.94 6.99 16.12
CA ILE A 273 -35.60 5.98 15.10
C ILE A 273 -34.17 5.45 15.28
N ALA A 274 -33.19 6.31 15.59
CA ALA A 274 -31.82 5.88 15.84
C ALA A 274 -31.70 5.01 17.10
N GLU A 275 -32.38 5.38 18.18
CA GLU A 275 -32.40 4.62 19.44
C GLU A 275 -33.10 3.26 19.26
N ALA A 276 -34.18 3.20 18.48
CA ALA A 276 -34.83 1.95 18.09
C ALA A 276 -33.85 1.02 17.34
N LEU A 277 -33.24 1.48 16.23
CA LEU A 277 -32.29 0.69 15.43
C LEU A 277 -31.06 0.25 16.24
N LEU A 278 -30.50 1.12 17.08
CA LEU A 278 -29.41 0.78 17.99
C LEU A 278 -29.82 -0.31 19.01
N SER A 279 -31.09 -0.36 19.40
CA SER A 279 -31.62 -1.33 20.34
C SER A 279 -32.01 -2.68 19.70
N GLU A 280 -32.47 -2.67 18.44
CA GLU A 280 -32.92 -3.86 17.71
C GLU A 280 -31.78 -4.56 16.96
N GLU A 281 -30.91 -3.82 16.27
CA GLU A 281 -29.86 -4.42 15.43
C GLU A 281 -28.57 -4.68 16.22
N LEU A 282 -28.03 -3.66 16.90
CA LEU A 282 -26.71 -3.78 17.54
C LEU A 282 -26.76 -4.51 18.88
N ARG A 283 -27.86 -4.43 19.63
CA ARG A 283 -27.95 -5.01 20.98
C ARG A 283 -27.90 -6.55 20.96
N PRO A 284 -28.63 -7.26 20.09
CA PRO A 284 -28.46 -8.72 19.93
C PRO A 284 -27.05 -9.07 19.48
N TRP A 285 -26.50 -8.35 18.49
CA TRP A 285 -25.14 -8.56 17.99
C TRP A 285 -24.08 -8.44 19.10
N PHE A 286 -24.19 -7.45 19.98
CA PHE A 286 -23.31 -7.34 21.15
C PHE A 286 -23.51 -8.47 22.18
N THR A 287 -24.71 -9.04 22.33
CA THR A 287 -24.90 -10.23 23.19
C THR A 287 -24.33 -11.50 22.57
N ASP A 288 -24.44 -11.68 21.26
CA ASP A 288 -23.87 -12.85 20.58
C ASP A 288 -22.34 -12.75 20.47
N ALA A 289 -21.79 -11.56 20.29
CA ALA A 289 -20.36 -11.31 20.40
C ALA A 289 -19.80 -11.64 21.80
N ARG A 290 -20.58 -11.47 22.87
CA ARG A 290 -20.21 -11.92 24.23
C ARG A 290 -20.23 -13.45 24.34
N LYS A 291 -21.30 -14.11 23.91
CA LYS A 291 -21.39 -15.59 23.91
C LYS A 291 -20.24 -16.23 23.11
N LEU A 292 -19.92 -15.68 21.93
CA LEU A 292 -18.80 -16.14 21.11
C LEU A 292 -17.45 -15.94 21.80
N ARG A 293 -17.28 -14.84 22.54
CA ARG A 293 -16.09 -14.60 23.36
C ARG A 293 -16.00 -15.60 24.52
N GLU A 294 -17.07 -15.79 25.28
CA GLU A 294 -17.14 -16.74 26.40
C GLU A 294 -16.81 -18.15 25.92
N ALA A 295 -17.41 -18.61 24.81
CA ALA A 295 -17.08 -19.88 24.17
C ALA A 295 -15.62 -19.95 23.69
N SER A 296 -15.03 -18.85 23.21
CA SER A 296 -13.60 -18.82 22.84
C SER A 296 -12.67 -18.94 24.05
N GLU A 297 -13.06 -18.37 25.20
CA GLU A 297 -12.32 -18.47 26.46
C GLU A 297 -12.48 -19.87 27.09
N GLU A 298 -13.60 -20.57 26.87
CA GLU A 298 -13.75 -21.99 27.20
C GLU A 298 -12.92 -22.90 26.29
N VAL A 299 -12.92 -22.68 24.97
CA VAL A 299 -12.06 -23.41 24.03
C VAL A 299 -10.57 -23.20 24.36
N ALA A 300 -10.17 -22.01 24.84
CA ALA A 300 -8.82 -21.77 25.33
C ALA A 300 -8.47 -22.61 26.57
N LYS A 301 -9.36 -22.70 27.56
CA LYS A 301 -9.19 -23.56 28.75
C LYS A 301 -9.11 -25.04 28.37
N VAL A 302 -9.98 -25.51 27.47
CA VAL A 302 -9.93 -26.89 26.95
C VAL A 302 -8.60 -27.18 26.25
N ARG A 303 -8.06 -26.24 25.47
CA ARG A 303 -6.73 -26.38 24.85
C ARG A 303 -5.61 -26.46 25.88
N GLN A 304 -5.64 -25.66 26.95
CA GLN A 304 -4.66 -25.73 28.04
C GLN A 304 -4.72 -27.08 28.76
N LEU A 305 -5.92 -27.54 29.15
CA LEU A 305 -6.10 -28.85 29.78
C LEU A 305 -5.67 -30.00 28.85
N THR A 306 -5.90 -29.88 27.54
CA THR A 306 -5.43 -30.85 26.53
C THR A 306 -3.90 -30.85 26.43
N ALA A 307 -3.25 -29.69 26.40
CA ALA A 307 -1.79 -29.61 26.40
C ALA A 307 -1.18 -30.21 27.69
N GLU A 308 -1.71 -29.85 28.86
CA GLU A 308 -1.27 -30.41 30.15
C GLU A 308 -1.42 -31.93 30.22
N THR A 309 -2.52 -32.48 29.69
CA THR A 309 -2.75 -33.93 29.69
C THR A 309 -1.86 -34.64 28.67
N VAL A 310 -1.62 -34.05 27.51
CA VAL A 310 -0.62 -34.52 26.54
C VAL A 310 0.79 -34.53 27.13
N GLU A 311 1.19 -33.50 27.88
CA GLU A 311 2.49 -33.48 28.57
C GLU A 311 2.58 -34.53 29.67
N LYS A 312 1.52 -34.72 30.48
CA LYS A 312 1.47 -35.76 31.52
C LYS A 312 1.56 -37.16 30.90
N VAL A 313 0.85 -37.42 29.79
CA VAL A 313 0.93 -38.68 29.03
C VAL A 313 2.34 -38.89 28.45
N ARG A 314 2.94 -37.87 27.84
CA ARG A 314 4.31 -37.95 27.30
C ARG A 314 5.36 -38.16 28.38
N LYS A 315 5.21 -37.55 29.55
CA LYS A 315 6.09 -37.81 30.69
C LYS A 315 5.95 -39.28 31.11
N ALA A 316 4.72 -39.76 31.33
CA ALA A 316 4.47 -41.17 31.65
C ALA A 316 5.02 -42.12 30.57
N GLN A 317 4.97 -41.76 29.28
CA GLN A 317 5.52 -42.54 28.18
C GLN A 317 7.06 -42.59 28.17
N ARG A 318 7.75 -41.48 28.53
CA ARG A 318 9.21 -41.47 28.72
C ARG A 318 9.63 -42.25 29.96
N ASP A 319 8.89 -42.07 31.05
CA ASP A 319 9.15 -42.72 32.34
C ASP A 319 8.86 -44.24 32.27
N ALA A 320 7.98 -44.68 31.37
CA ALA A 320 7.64 -46.09 31.13
C ALA A 320 8.50 -46.79 30.06
N ASP A 321 9.35 -46.06 29.31
CA ASP A 321 10.28 -46.63 28.33
C ASP A 321 11.74 -46.50 28.82
N PRO A 322 12.36 -47.60 29.32
CA PRO A 322 13.75 -47.60 29.79
C PRO A 322 14.77 -47.20 28.72
N PHE A 323 14.45 -47.31 27.43
CA PHE A 323 15.35 -46.93 26.34
C PHE A 323 15.36 -45.42 26.11
N LEU A 324 14.19 -44.75 26.21
CA LEU A 324 14.06 -43.30 26.09
C LEU A 324 14.63 -42.56 27.32
N ALA A 325 14.36 -43.08 28.53
CA ALA A 325 14.93 -42.52 29.76
C ALA A 325 16.47 -42.53 29.72
N LYS A 326 17.06 -43.68 29.41
CA LYS A 326 18.52 -43.85 29.30
C LYS A 326 19.14 -43.04 28.17
N GLU A 327 18.42 -42.83 27.08
CA GLU A 327 18.88 -41.97 25.99
C GLU A 327 18.90 -40.49 26.42
N HIS A 328 17.91 -40.04 27.18
CA HIS A 328 17.88 -38.68 27.71
C HIS A 328 19.04 -38.44 28.69
N GLU A 329 19.35 -39.39 29.57
CA GLU A 329 20.54 -39.36 30.43
C GLU A 329 21.84 -39.22 29.62
N LEU A 330 22.02 -40.03 28.58
CA LEU A 330 23.20 -39.97 27.70
C LEU A 330 23.30 -38.63 26.95
N ARG A 331 22.18 -38.09 26.44
CA ARG A 331 22.14 -36.77 25.80
C ARG A 331 22.42 -35.63 26.78
N GLN A 332 22.09 -35.75 28.07
CA GLN A 332 22.48 -34.79 29.12
C GLN A 332 23.95 -34.93 29.56
N ALA A 333 24.53 -36.13 29.53
CA ALA A 333 25.90 -36.37 29.97
C ALA A 333 26.97 -35.82 29.01
N ILE A 334 26.71 -35.84 27.69
CA ILE A 334 27.69 -35.38 26.67
C ILE A 334 28.21 -33.95 26.93
N PRO A 335 27.36 -32.91 27.12
CA PRO A 335 27.83 -31.55 27.41
C PRO A 335 28.76 -31.47 28.64
N GLN A 336 28.44 -32.22 29.71
CA GLN A 336 29.24 -32.22 30.95
C GLN A 336 30.62 -32.84 30.72
N MET A 337 30.69 -33.97 30.00
CA MET A 337 31.95 -34.61 29.63
C MET A 337 32.78 -33.74 28.67
N GLU A 338 32.14 -32.99 27.77
CA GLU A 338 32.82 -32.02 26.92
C GLU A 338 33.40 -30.83 27.69
N GLU A 339 32.73 -30.34 28.74
CA GLU A 339 33.29 -29.31 29.63
C GLU A 339 34.48 -29.83 30.44
N MET A 340 34.41 -31.08 30.93
CA MET A 340 35.57 -31.75 31.53
C MET A 340 36.74 -31.86 30.55
N LEU A 341 36.50 -32.21 29.27
CA LEU A 341 37.55 -32.19 28.23
C LEU A 341 38.10 -30.78 27.98
N LYS A 342 37.25 -29.76 27.89
CA LYS A 342 37.68 -28.35 27.70
C LYS A 342 38.58 -27.90 28.87
N LEU A 343 38.29 -28.33 30.10
CA LEU A 343 39.12 -28.09 31.28
C LEU A 343 40.44 -28.88 31.25
N LEU A 344 40.42 -30.19 30.98
CA LEU A 344 41.63 -31.01 30.86
C LEU A 344 42.58 -30.45 29.77
N ARG A 345 42.04 -30.15 28.58
CA ARG A 345 42.76 -29.47 27.49
C ARG A 345 43.24 -28.07 27.84
N ARG A 346 42.69 -27.41 28.87
CA ARG A 346 43.19 -26.12 29.36
C ARG A 346 44.37 -26.34 30.31
N TYR A 347 44.24 -27.26 31.29
CA TYR A 347 45.33 -27.59 32.21
C TYR A 347 46.58 -28.10 31.48
N GLN A 348 46.43 -28.97 30.48
CA GLN A 348 47.54 -29.42 29.62
C GLN A 348 48.31 -28.27 28.94
N ARG A 349 47.62 -27.18 28.56
CA ARG A 349 48.22 -26.01 27.90
C ARG A 349 48.91 -25.04 28.86
N THR A 350 48.66 -25.15 30.17
CA THR A 350 49.33 -24.34 31.22
C THR A 350 50.33 -25.14 32.06
N ALA A 351 50.36 -26.47 31.94
CA ALA A 351 51.34 -27.31 32.62
C ALA A 351 52.65 -27.38 31.81
N GLY A 352 53.79 -27.07 32.46
CA GLY A 352 55.12 -27.13 31.82
C GLY A 352 55.58 -28.54 31.42
N SER A 353 54.97 -29.57 32.00
CA SER A 353 55.03 -30.96 31.55
C SER A 353 53.67 -31.62 31.75
N VAL A 354 53.23 -32.40 30.75
CA VAL A 354 51.92 -33.08 30.80
C VAL A 354 52.14 -34.54 31.21
N LEU A 355 51.48 -34.96 32.30
CA LEU A 355 51.53 -36.34 32.76
C LEU A 355 50.86 -37.28 31.73
N PRO A 356 51.47 -38.45 31.38
CA PRO A 356 50.90 -39.40 30.43
C PRO A 356 49.49 -39.87 30.80
N GLU A 357 49.18 -39.95 32.09
CA GLU A 357 47.88 -40.31 32.65
C GLU A 357 46.77 -39.33 32.26
N VAL A 358 47.09 -38.04 32.15
CA VAL A 358 46.16 -36.98 31.75
C VAL A 358 45.87 -37.07 30.25
N ILE A 359 46.86 -37.41 29.44
CA ILE A 359 46.69 -37.69 27.99
C ILE A 359 45.84 -38.95 27.80
N ALA A 360 46.11 -40.01 28.56
CA ALA A 360 45.32 -41.24 28.56
C ALA A 360 43.89 -41.05 29.09
N LEU A 361 43.65 -40.08 29.98
CA LEU A 361 42.31 -39.70 30.43
C LEU A 361 41.57 -38.89 29.36
N GLU A 362 42.20 -37.86 28.80
CA GLU A 362 41.63 -37.05 27.72
C GLU A 362 41.23 -37.91 26.51
N LYS A 363 42.10 -38.83 26.09
CA LYS A 363 41.78 -39.77 25.02
C LYS A 363 40.56 -40.63 25.38
N ARG A 364 40.55 -41.28 26.56
CA ARG A 364 39.41 -42.12 26.99
C ARG A 364 38.08 -41.36 27.05
N VAL A 365 38.07 -40.10 27.48
CA VAL A 365 36.83 -39.29 27.50
C VAL A 365 36.43 -38.87 26.09
N THR A 366 37.39 -38.59 25.19
CA THR A 366 37.12 -38.31 23.77
C THR A 366 36.52 -39.54 23.07
N ASP A 367 37.22 -40.69 23.15
CA ASP A 367 36.77 -41.98 22.62
C ASP A 367 35.37 -42.37 23.16
N HIS A 368 35.07 -42.03 24.42
CA HIS A 368 33.76 -42.31 25.03
C HIS A 368 32.65 -41.36 24.54
N ILE A 369 32.91 -40.06 24.43
CA ILE A 369 31.94 -39.10 23.85
C ILE A 369 31.64 -39.45 22.40
N GLU A 370 32.66 -39.80 21.60
CA GLU A 370 32.47 -40.24 20.20
C GLU A 370 31.65 -41.53 20.14
N LYS A 371 31.90 -42.50 21.03
CA LYS A 371 31.10 -43.71 21.12
C LYS A 371 29.64 -43.44 21.51
N VAL A 372 29.37 -42.60 22.51
CA VAL A 372 27.99 -42.26 22.92
C VAL A 372 27.29 -41.46 21.83
N ARG A 373 27.98 -40.53 21.15
CA ARG A 373 27.46 -39.85 19.95
C ARG A 373 27.09 -40.84 18.86
N TYR A 374 27.95 -41.80 18.54
CA TYR A 374 27.66 -42.85 17.55
C TYR A 374 26.48 -43.76 17.98
N GLU A 375 26.36 -44.10 19.26
CA GLU A 375 25.22 -44.86 19.79
C GLU A 375 23.91 -44.06 19.79
N LEU A 376 23.96 -42.73 19.80
CA LEU A 376 22.81 -41.83 19.58
C LEU A 376 22.50 -41.65 18.10
N GLU A 377 23.48 -41.33 17.26
CA GLU A 377 23.33 -41.18 15.80
C GLU A 377 22.78 -42.47 15.15
N ARG A 378 23.17 -43.64 15.67
CA ARG A 378 22.64 -44.94 15.24
C ARG A 378 21.19 -45.21 15.71
N ARG A 379 20.70 -44.49 16.72
CA ARG A 379 19.28 -44.49 17.17
C ARG A 379 18.45 -43.37 16.54
N ASP A 380 19.10 -42.29 16.10
CA ASP A 380 18.50 -41.20 15.32
C ASP A 380 18.20 -41.62 13.85
N LEU A 381 18.50 -42.87 13.44
CA LEU A 381 17.87 -43.47 12.26
C LEU A 381 16.37 -43.71 12.54
N PRO A 382 15.45 -43.25 11.68
CA PRO A 382 14.02 -43.24 11.98
C PRO A 382 13.42 -44.65 11.94
N SER A 383 13.30 -45.27 13.13
CA SER A 383 12.58 -46.54 13.34
C SER A 383 11.26 -46.35 14.10
N ASP A 384 10.62 -45.18 13.94
CA ASP A 384 9.26 -44.91 14.42
C ASP A 384 8.25 -44.98 13.26
N PRO A 385 7.41 -46.05 13.19
CA PRO A 385 6.40 -46.20 12.15
C PRO A 385 5.31 -45.12 12.14
N PHE A 386 5.26 -44.21 13.10
CA PHE A 386 4.41 -43.02 13.04
C PHE A 386 4.99 -41.96 12.11
N LEU A 387 6.30 -41.73 12.15
CA LEU A 387 6.99 -40.73 11.34
C LEU A 387 6.98 -41.10 9.85
N GLU A 388 7.24 -42.38 9.54
CA GLU A 388 7.13 -42.91 8.18
C GLU A 388 5.75 -42.68 7.58
N ARG A 389 4.67 -42.92 8.35
CA ARG A 389 3.29 -42.72 7.90
C ARG A 389 2.95 -41.25 7.64
N ILE A 390 3.54 -40.31 8.39
CA ILE A 390 3.36 -38.88 8.14
C ILE A 390 4.16 -38.43 6.91
N SER A 391 5.44 -38.82 6.78
CA SER A 391 6.24 -38.47 5.59
C SER A 391 5.66 -39.10 4.31
N ALA A 392 5.21 -40.35 4.34
CA ALA A 392 4.49 -40.99 3.23
C ALA A 392 3.21 -40.22 2.85
N LYS A 393 2.45 -39.72 3.83
CA LYS A 393 1.25 -38.91 3.58
C LYS A 393 1.59 -37.53 3.00
N ILE A 394 2.66 -36.89 3.44
CA ILE A 394 3.17 -35.64 2.85
C ILE A 394 3.60 -35.90 1.39
N ASN A 395 4.33 -36.97 1.13
CA ASN A 395 4.83 -37.31 -0.21
C ASN A 395 3.71 -37.68 -1.20
N GLY A 396 2.58 -38.23 -0.72
CA GLY A 396 1.39 -38.49 -1.55
C GLY A 396 0.52 -37.25 -1.83
N ALA A 397 0.50 -36.27 -0.93
CA ALA A 397 -0.48 -35.17 -0.92
C ALA A 397 -0.38 -34.20 -2.13
N GLU A 398 -1.51 -33.60 -2.49
CA GLU A 398 -1.62 -32.51 -3.47
C GLU A 398 -1.36 -31.11 -2.85
N ASN A 399 -1.21 -30.09 -3.69
CA ASN A 399 -0.77 -28.74 -3.26
C ASN A 399 -1.79 -28.03 -2.34
N ALA A 400 -3.08 -28.35 -2.45
CA ALA A 400 -4.11 -27.89 -1.52
C ALA A 400 -4.03 -28.62 -0.17
N GLU A 401 -3.88 -29.95 -0.20
CA GLU A 401 -3.75 -30.80 0.99
C GLU A 401 -2.49 -30.48 1.79
N LEU A 402 -1.37 -30.18 1.12
CA LEU A 402 -0.13 -29.77 1.77
C LEU A 402 -0.26 -28.46 2.57
N ARG A 403 -1.16 -27.56 2.18
CA ARG A 403 -1.46 -26.37 2.99
C ARG A 403 -2.27 -26.73 4.23
N ALA A 404 -3.19 -27.69 4.12
CA ALA A 404 -3.94 -28.21 5.28
C ALA A 404 -3.04 -29.01 6.23
N ILE A 405 -2.10 -29.82 5.70
CA ILE A 405 -1.11 -30.57 6.49
C ILE A 405 -0.12 -29.61 7.17
N GLU A 406 0.37 -28.58 6.49
CA GLU A 406 1.23 -27.55 7.09
C GLU A 406 0.51 -26.76 8.19
N ALA A 407 -0.76 -26.38 7.99
CA ALA A 407 -1.58 -25.73 9.02
C ALA A 407 -1.84 -26.66 10.22
N ALA A 408 -2.09 -27.95 9.98
CA ALA A 408 -2.25 -28.95 11.04
C ALA A 408 -0.94 -29.20 11.79
N LEU A 409 0.21 -29.21 11.11
CA LEU A 409 1.54 -29.34 11.70
C LEU A 409 1.87 -28.12 12.58
N ALA A 410 1.62 -26.90 12.08
CA ALA A 410 1.80 -25.68 12.85
C ALA A 410 0.89 -25.64 14.08
N ALA A 411 -0.35 -26.11 13.98
CA ALA A 411 -1.25 -26.26 15.13
C ALA A 411 -0.78 -27.34 16.11
N ALA A 412 -0.20 -28.45 15.63
CA ALA A 412 0.37 -29.50 16.45
C ALA A 412 1.62 -29.02 17.22
N GLU A 413 2.49 -28.24 16.59
CA GLU A 413 3.65 -27.63 17.25
C GLU A 413 3.25 -26.52 18.24
N GLN A 414 2.27 -25.67 17.90
CA GLN A 414 1.72 -24.65 18.82
C GLN A 414 0.98 -25.24 20.02
N SER A 415 0.47 -26.47 19.91
CA SER A 415 -0.07 -27.27 21.03
C SER A 415 0.96 -28.21 21.66
N GLY A 416 2.22 -28.11 21.24
CA GLY A 416 3.33 -28.95 21.70
C GLY A 416 3.31 -30.40 21.20
N LEU A 417 2.21 -30.89 20.60
CA LEU A 417 1.98 -32.25 20.12
C LEU A 417 3.05 -32.80 19.16
N VAL A 418 3.81 -31.93 18.48
CA VAL A 418 5.05 -32.28 17.76
C VAL A 418 6.19 -31.41 18.30
N ASP A 419 7.33 -32.03 18.59
CA ASP A 419 8.56 -31.31 18.98
C ASP A 419 9.12 -30.50 17.81
N SER A 420 9.66 -29.30 18.06
CA SER A 420 10.00 -28.34 17.00
C SER A 420 11.03 -28.89 16.00
N ARG A 421 11.99 -29.70 16.46
CA ARG A 421 12.96 -30.38 15.58
C ARG A 421 12.29 -31.35 14.60
N HIS A 422 11.25 -32.05 15.06
CA HIS A 422 10.44 -32.94 14.21
C HIS A 422 9.50 -32.15 13.29
N ALA A 423 8.95 -31.02 13.78
CA ALA A 423 8.19 -30.10 12.94
C ALA A 423 9.04 -29.50 11.81
N ASP A 424 10.32 -29.18 12.07
CA ASP A 424 11.26 -28.68 11.06
C ASP A 424 11.65 -29.76 10.03
N LEU A 425 11.77 -31.03 10.42
CA LEU A 425 11.93 -32.13 9.47
C LEU A 425 10.70 -32.27 8.54
N TYR A 426 9.48 -32.19 9.10
CA TYR A 426 8.26 -32.24 8.30
C TYR A 426 8.04 -30.98 7.45
N ARG A 427 8.42 -29.78 7.93
CA ARG A 427 8.53 -28.58 7.09
C ARG A 427 9.50 -28.82 5.94
N GLY A 428 10.63 -29.48 6.20
CA GLY A 428 11.57 -29.93 5.17
C GLY A 428 10.90 -30.80 4.11
N ASP A 429 10.12 -31.81 4.50
CA ASP A 429 9.35 -32.66 3.57
C ASP A 429 8.24 -31.89 2.83
N ILE A 430 7.49 -31.03 3.52
CA ILE A 430 6.44 -30.20 2.90
C ILE A 430 7.05 -29.20 1.92
N HIS A 431 8.20 -28.60 2.23
CA HIS A 431 8.93 -27.73 1.31
C HIS A 431 9.54 -28.51 0.14
N ARG A 432 10.10 -29.71 0.36
CA ARG A 432 10.55 -30.62 -0.72
C ARG A 432 9.39 -30.95 -1.66
N ARG A 433 8.27 -31.43 -1.13
CA ARG A 433 7.07 -31.80 -1.89
C ARG A 433 6.41 -30.60 -2.57
N ARG A 434 6.34 -29.44 -1.92
CA ARG A 434 5.79 -28.20 -2.50
C ARG A 434 6.71 -27.62 -3.57
N SER A 435 8.03 -27.77 -3.43
CA SER A 435 9.00 -27.44 -4.48
C SER A 435 8.83 -28.37 -5.68
N LEU A 436 8.72 -29.69 -5.46
CA LEU A 436 8.38 -30.66 -6.49
C LEU A 436 7.07 -30.31 -7.21
N LEU A 437 6.01 -29.94 -6.49
CA LEU A 437 4.73 -29.52 -7.08
C LEU A 437 4.70 -28.10 -7.66
N ALA A 438 5.76 -27.30 -7.49
CA ALA A 438 5.87 -25.94 -8.01
C ALA A 438 6.90 -25.81 -9.15
N ASP A 439 7.82 -26.77 -9.29
CA ASP A 439 8.69 -26.88 -10.46
C ASP A 439 7.84 -27.20 -11.69
N GLN A 440 7.88 -26.32 -12.69
CA GLN A 440 7.15 -26.50 -13.95
C GLN A 440 7.50 -27.84 -14.63
N ARG A 441 8.72 -28.35 -14.42
CA ARG A 441 9.18 -29.65 -14.92
C ARG A 441 8.36 -30.82 -14.36
N TYR A 442 7.78 -30.71 -13.16
CA TYR A 442 6.91 -31.73 -12.57
C TYR A 442 5.49 -31.72 -13.16
N HIS A 443 5.08 -30.62 -13.79
CA HIS A 443 3.85 -30.59 -14.59
C HIS A 443 4.10 -30.98 -16.06
N GLU A 444 5.32 -30.81 -16.57
CA GLU A 444 5.76 -31.43 -17.83
C GLU A 444 5.97 -32.95 -17.72
N GLN A 445 6.07 -33.53 -16.52
CA GLN A 445 6.38 -34.96 -16.30
C GLN A 445 5.36 -35.98 -16.86
N LYS A 446 4.23 -35.55 -17.43
CA LYS A 446 3.42 -36.41 -18.31
C LYS A 446 4.05 -36.65 -19.70
N GLN A 447 5.18 -35.98 -20.01
CA GLN A 447 6.00 -36.19 -21.21
C GLN A 447 7.53 -36.19 -20.95
N SER A 448 8.03 -35.68 -19.82
CA SER A 448 9.49 -35.44 -19.59
C SER A 448 10.14 -36.16 -18.39
N GLY A 449 9.66 -37.33 -17.98
CA GLY A 449 10.30 -38.13 -16.91
C GLY A 449 11.67 -38.71 -17.31
N PRO A 450 12.51 -39.15 -16.34
CA PRO A 450 13.82 -39.78 -16.62
C PRO A 450 13.78 -40.94 -17.62
N VAL A 451 12.71 -41.74 -17.59
CA VAL A 451 12.45 -42.83 -18.55
C VAL A 451 12.33 -42.28 -19.98
N ALA A 452 11.55 -41.20 -20.16
CA ALA A 452 11.34 -40.57 -21.46
C ALA A 452 12.60 -39.86 -21.97
N LEU A 453 13.45 -39.33 -21.08
CA LEU A 453 14.75 -38.77 -21.46
C LEU A 453 15.72 -39.86 -21.95
N LEU A 454 15.78 -41.02 -21.27
CA LEU A 454 16.57 -42.16 -21.74
C LEU A 454 15.98 -42.76 -23.04
N GLU A 455 14.67 -42.92 -23.13
CA GLU A 455 13.97 -43.42 -24.32
C GLU A 455 14.21 -42.52 -25.54
N ARG A 456 14.14 -41.19 -25.35
CA ARG A 456 14.53 -40.19 -26.35
C ARG A 456 16.00 -40.34 -26.75
N ALA A 457 16.93 -40.47 -25.79
CA ALA A 457 18.35 -40.61 -26.10
C ALA A 457 18.65 -41.87 -26.93
N VAL A 458 18.00 -43.00 -26.61
CA VAL A 458 18.12 -44.25 -27.38
C VAL A 458 17.41 -44.15 -28.74
N ALA A 459 16.29 -43.43 -28.85
CA ALA A 459 15.55 -43.26 -30.10
C ALA A 459 16.19 -42.26 -31.09
N LEU A 460 16.81 -41.19 -30.59
CA LEU A 460 17.40 -40.11 -31.41
C LEU A 460 18.92 -40.19 -31.51
N GLY A 461 19.59 -41.05 -30.73
CA GLY A 461 21.04 -41.16 -30.70
C GLY A 461 21.74 -40.02 -29.95
N GLU A 462 21.04 -39.34 -29.03
CA GLU A 462 21.62 -38.28 -28.21
C GLU A 462 22.67 -38.86 -27.23
N PRO A 463 23.77 -38.13 -26.95
CA PRO A 463 24.81 -38.62 -26.05
C PRO A 463 24.25 -38.83 -24.64
N ALA A 464 24.42 -40.03 -24.11
CA ALA A 464 23.93 -40.42 -22.79
C ALA A 464 24.78 -41.55 -22.19
N ARG A 465 24.82 -41.63 -20.86
CA ARG A 465 25.58 -42.65 -20.11
C ARG A 465 24.62 -43.45 -19.23
N LEU A 466 24.63 -44.77 -19.34
CA LEU A 466 23.77 -45.69 -18.59
C LEU A 466 24.63 -46.54 -17.64
N GLY A 467 24.40 -46.43 -16.33
CA GLY A 467 24.96 -47.32 -15.32
C GLY A 467 23.91 -48.33 -14.85
N LEU A 468 24.18 -49.62 -15.07
CA LEU A 468 23.32 -50.72 -14.61
C LEU A 468 23.96 -51.43 -13.43
N ASP A 469 23.26 -51.45 -12.29
CA ASP A 469 23.52 -52.38 -11.19
C ASP A 469 22.99 -53.75 -11.60
N ALA A 470 23.88 -54.56 -12.17
CA ALA A 470 23.50 -55.79 -12.85
C ALA A 470 23.00 -56.87 -11.88
N ASN A 471 23.47 -56.82 -10.62
CA ASN A 471 23.06 -57.75 -9.58
C ASN A 471 21.67 -57.40 -9.04
N ASN A 472 21.42 -56.13 -8.72
CA ASN A 472 20.10 -55.65 -8.31
C ASN A 472 19.05 -55.90 -9.40
N PHE A 473 19.36 -55.53 -10.65
CA PHE A 473 18.51 -55.79 -11.81
C PHE A 473 18.24 -57.28 -12.03
N ALA A 474 19.27 -58.14 -12.06
CA ALA A 474 19.07 -59.57 -12.33
C ALA A 474 18.35 -60.30 -11.20
N CYS A 475 18.52 -59.89 -9.94
CA CYS A 475 17.81 -60.50 -8.81
C CYS A 475 16.31 -60.15 -8.81
N LEU A 476 15.97 -58.91 -9.14
CA LEU A 476 14.58 -58.41 -9.14
C LEU A 476 13.82 -58.75 -10.44
N GLN A 477 14.50 -58.76 -11.59
CA GLN A 477 13.87 -58.94 -12.92
C GLN A 477 14.08 -60.34 -13.51
N GLN A 478 14.23 -61.37 -12.67
CA GLN A 478 14.42 -62.77 -13.09
C GLN A 478 13.34 -63.26 -14.08
N ALA A 479 12.08 -62.84 -13.87
CA ALA A 479 10.96 -63.22 -14.73
C ALA A 479 11.10 -62.67 -16.16
N TYR A 480 11.52 -61.40 -16.30
CA TYR A 480 11.78 -60.78 -17.60
C TYR A 480 13.04 -61.37 -18.27
N LEU A 481 14.10 -61.62 -17.50
CA LEU A 481 15.37 -62.19 -18.00
C LEU A 481 15.30 -63.70 -18.32
N GLY A 482 14.20 -64.38 -17.98
CA GLY A 482 14.06 -65.83 -18.08
C GLY A 482 15.14 -66.55 -17.26
N LEU A 483 15.37 -66.11 -16.03
CA LEU A 483 16.36 -66.64 -15.10
C LEU A 483 15.71 -67.44 -13.98
N LYS A 484 16.46 -68.40 -13.44
CA LYS A 484 16.17 -69.08 -12.17
C LYS A 484 17.47 -69.09 -11.37
N LEU A 485 17.72 -68.03 -10.62
CA LEU A 485 18.99 -67.85 -9.92
C LEU A 485 19.12 -68.86 -8.77
N GLY A 486 20.29 -69.50 -8.67
CA GLY A 486 20.63 -70.34 -7.53
C GLY A 486 20.84 -69.49 -6.28
N SER A 487 20.51 -70.02 -5.10
CA SER A 487 20.65 -69.29 -3.83
C SER A 487 21.67 -69.95 -2.90
N LYS A 488 22.49 -69.14 -2.22
CA LYS A 488 23.46 -69.58 -1.21
C LYS A 488 23.23 -68.81 0.09
N ARG A 489 23.27 -69.50 1.23
CA ARG A 489 23.22 -68.84 2.54
C ARG A 489 24.59 -68.29 2.93
N ASN A 490 24.60 -67.08 3.46
CA ASN A 490 25.77 -66.46 4.09
C ASN A 490 26.05 -67.06 5.47
N ALA A 491 27.17 -66.69 6.10
CA ALA A 491 27.48 -67.04 7.49
C ALA A 491 26.43 -66.52 8.49
N GLN A 492 25.74 -65.42 8.16
CA GLN A 492 24.60 -64.87 8.93
C GLN A 492 23.28 -65.62 8.70
N GLY A 493 23.24 -66.61 7.79
CA GLY A 493 22.03 -67.35 7.40
C GLY A 493 21.25 -66.74 6.23
N ASP A 494 21.48 -65.46 5.92
CA ASP A 494 20.81 -64.73 4.83
C ASP A 494 20.94 -65.43 3.48
N VAL A 495 19.83 -65.53 2.76
CA VAL A 495 19.75 -66.15 1.42
C VAL A 495 20.15 -65.13 0.37
N ARG A 496 21.38 -65.22 -0.18
CA ARG A 496 21.79 -64.43 -1.35
C ARG A 496 21.57 -65.22 -2.63
N LEU A 497 21.02 -64.56 -3.64
CA LEU A 497 20.97 -65.08 -5.01
C LEU A 497 22.36 -64.95 -5.64
N LEU A 498 22.76 -65.95 -6.43
CA LEU A 498 24.02 -65.97 -7.17
C LEU A 498 23.73 -65.83 -8.66
N LEU A 499 24.23 -64.72 -9.25
CA LEU A 499 24.35 -64.61 -10.70
C LEU A 499 25.52 -65.49 -11.15
N ASP A 500 25.20 -66.62 -11.76
CA ASP A 500 26.15 -67.49 -12.44
C ASP A 500 26.64 -66.87 -13.76
N PRO A 501 27.70 -67.40 -14.40
CA PRO A 501 28.19 -66.86 -15.67
C PRO A 501 27.13 -66.79 -16.78
N VAL A 502 26.14 -67.69 -16.80
CA VAL A 502 25.06 -67.68 -17.81
C VAL A 502 24.07 -66.54 -17.56
N ALA A 503 23.68 -66.29 -16.30
CA ALA A 503 22.90 -65.11 -15.95
C ALA A 503 23.64 -63.80 -16.25
N ARG A 504 24.95 -63.72 -15.93
CA ARG A 504 25.80 -62.57 -16.21
C ARG A 504 25.88 -62.28 -17.72
N GLN A 505 26.12 -63.30 -18.53
CA GLN A 505 26.15 -63.16 -20.00
C GLN A 505 24.78 -62.77 -20.59
N LYS A 506 23.66 -63.27 -20.04
CA LYS A 506 22.32 -62.83 -20.46
C LYS A 506 22.08 -61.34 -20.25
N VAL A 507 22.53 -60.78 -19.12
CA VAL A 507 22.43 -59.32 -18.88
C VAL A 507 23.31 -58.53 -19.85
N VAL A 508 24.53 -59.01 -20.12
CA VAL A 508 25.42 -58.41 -21.14
C VAL A 508 24.76 -58.42 -22.53
N ASN A 509 24.29 -59.58 -23.02
CA ASN A 509 23.66 -59.70 -24.34
C ASN A 509 22.45 -58.75 -24.51
N LEU A 510 21.66 -58.55 -23.45
CA LEU A 510 20.54 -57.61 -23.44
C LEU A 510 21.01 -56.15 -23.52
N MET A 511 22.09 -55.79 -22.81
CA MET A 511 22.69 -54.47 -22.91
C MET A 511 23.42 -54.24 -24.24
N GLU A 512 23.93 -55.28 -24.89
CA GLU A 512 24.47 -55.16 -26.25
C GLU A 512 23.39 -54.83 -27.27
N LYS A 513 22.21 -55.48 -27.18
CA LYS A 513 21.06 -55.13 -28.02
C LYS A 513 20.62 -53.67 -27.81
N LEU A 514 20.55 -53.21 -26.54
CA LEU A 514 20.27 -51.81 -26.24
C LEU A 514 21.36 -50.85 -26.78
N ALA A 515 22.63 -51.24 -26.69
CA ALA A 515 23.75 -50.45 -27.20
C ALA A 515 23.81 -50.42 -28.74
N GLN A 516 23.30 -51.45 -29.42
CA GLN A 516 23.15 -51.47 -30.89
C GLN A 516 22.09 -50.46 -31.36
N GLU A 517 20.95 -50.37 -30.66
CA GLU A 517 19.91 -49.36 -30.96
C GLU A 517 20.35 -47.94 -30.57
N GLY A 518 20.88 -47.76 -29.35
CA GLY A 518 21.27 -46.47 -28.81
C GLY A 518 22.62 -45.99 -29.35
N SER A 519 22.62 -45.30 -30.50
CA SER A 519 23.86 -44.85 -31.16
C SER A 519 24.70 -43.87 -30.34
N GLY A 520 24.07 -43.05 -29.49
CA GLY A 520 24.71 -42.15 -28.53
C GLY A 520 24.88 -42.71 -27.11
N LEU A 521 24.45 -43.96 -26.84
CA LEU A 521 24.41 -44.51 -25.49
C LEU A 521 25.69 -45.28 -25.15
N LEU A 522 26.43 -44.81 -24.13
CA LEU A 522 27.52 -45.54 -23.48
C LEU A 522 26.96 -46.29 -22.26
N ILE A 523 27.20 -47.60 -22.17
CA ILE A 523 26.63 -48.45 -21.11
C ILE A 523 27.75 -49.04 -20.24
N TRP A 524 27.60 -48.93 -18.93
CA TRP A 524 28.37 -49.65 -17.93
C TRP A 524 27.46 -50.64 -17.19
N THR A 525 27.93 -51.87 -17.00
CA THR A 525 27.17 -52.94 -16.34
C THR A 525 28.03 -53.53 -15.22
N SER A 526 27.67 -53.23 -13.97
CA SER A 526 28.47 -53.54 -12.77
C SER A 526 27.95 -54.78 -12.05
N PHE A 527 28.80 -55.79 -11.85
CA PHE A 527 28.50 -57.08 -11.20
C PHE A 527 29.29 -57.24 -9.90
N ASP A 528 28.69 -57.83 -8.85
CA ASP A 528 29.46 -58.10 -7.62
C ASP A 528 30.50 -59.21 -7.82
N GLY A 529 31.64 -59.03 -7.17
CA GLY A 529 32.59 -60.08 -6.85
C GLY A 529 33.48 -60.49 -8.02
N GLN A 530 33.95 -61.73 -7.99
CA GLN A 530 35.02 -62.18 -8.88
C GLN A 530 34.67 -62.02 -10.36
N ASN A 531 35.67 -61.56 -11.11
CA ASN A 531 35.64 -61.39 -12.55
C ASN A 531 35.19 -62.69 -13.24
N SER A 532 34.32 -62.56 -14.23
CA SER A 532 33.84 -63.66 -15.06
C SER A 532 34.21 -63.37 -16.51
N ASN A 533 34.67 -64.39 -17.25
CA ASN A 533 35.02 -64.27 -18.66
C ASN A 533 33.75 -64.10 -19.51
N LEU A 534 33.16 -62.92 -19.49
CA LEU A 534 32.02 -62.53 -20.31
C LEU A 534 32.51 -62.08 -21.68
N ARG A 535 31.79 -62.47 -22.72
CA ARG A 535 31.98 -61.98 -24.09
C ARG A 535 31.27 -60.63 -24.19
N VAL A 536 32.03 -59.58 -24.49
CA VAL A 536 31.52 -58.24 -24.82
C VAL A 536 32.08 -57.87 -26.18
N GLU A 537 31.21 -57.71 -27.16
CA GLU A 537 31.56 -57.40 -28.55
C GLU A 537 31.30 -55.92 -28.87
N HIS A 538 30.33 -55.30 -28.20
CA HIS A 538 29.92 -53.94 -28.54
C HIS A 538 30.80 -52.86 -27.87
N PRO A 539 31.50 -51.98 -28.62
CA PRO A 539 32.50 -51.06 -28.07
C PRO A 539 31.94 -49.94 -27.17
N ARG A 540 30.62 -49.71 -27.18
CA ARG A 540 29.93 -48.80 -26.24
C ARG A 540 29.52 -49.47 -24.92
N LEU A 541 29.65 -50.79 -24.77
CA LEU A 541 29.33 -51.53 -23.54
C LEU A 541 30.62 -51.86 -22.75
N LYS A 542 30.59 -51.63 -21.44
CA LYS A 542 31.67 -51.98 -20.50
C LYS A 542 31.11 -52.79 -19.34
N ALA A 543 31.44 -54.07 -19.28
CA ALA A 543 31.17 -54.90 -18.12
C ALA A 543 32.27 -54.67 -17.06
N THR A 544 31.88 -54.35 -15.83
CA THR A 544 32.78 -54.14 -14.69
C THR A 544 32.42 -55.09 -13.55
N PHE A 545 33.44 -55.47 -12.77
CA PHE A 545 33.30 -56.37 -11.63
C PHE A 545 33.85 -55.70 -10.39
N SER A 546 33.12 -55.81 -9.27
CA SER A 546 33.56 -55.18 -8.03
C SER A 546 34.84 -55.81 -7.49
N ARG A 547 35.68 -54.99 -6.85
CA ARG A 547 36.91 -55.50 -6.20
C ARG A 547 36.56 -56.54 -5.14
N ALA A 548 37.45 -57.50 -4.89
CA ALA A 548 37.20 -58.56 -3.91
C ALA A 548 36.93 -57.98 -2.50
N GLY A 549 35.68 -58.11 -2.02
CA GLY A 549 35.21 -57.53 -0.75
C GLY A 549 34.46 -56.21 -0.90
N ALA A 550 34.58 -55.51 -2.03
CA ALA A 550 33.68 -54.44 -2.43
C ALA A 550 32.44 -54.99 -3.14
N LYS A 551 31.38 -54.19 -3.18
CA LYS A 551 30.14 -54.42 -3.91
C LYS A 551 30.12 -53.60 -5.22
N ALA A 552 29.23 -53.96 -6.15
CA ALA A 552 29.02 -53.31 -7.44
C ALA A 552 28.36 -51.93 -7.37
N ASP A 553 27.59 -51.67 -6.31
CA ASP A 553 26.98 -50.39 -6.01
C ASP A 553 28.04 -49.29 -5.80
N HIS A 554 29.04 -49.53 -4.94
CA HIS A 554 30.08 -48.56 -4.62
C HIS A 554 30.97 -48.25 -5.81
N ASP A 555 31.39 -49.25 -6.62
CA ASP A 555 32.21 -48.99 -7.82
C ASP A 555 31.42 -48.20 -8.90
N LEU A 556 30.08 -48.34 -8.94
CA LEU A 556 29.19 -47.54 -9.80
C LEU A 556 28.99 -46.12 -9.24
N MET A 557 28.80 -45.95 -7.92
CA MET A 557 28.78 -44.62 -7.27
C MET A 557 30.10 -43.86 -7.53
N ASP A 558 31.23 -44.55 -7.37
CA ASP A 558 32.58 -44.00 -7.58
C ASP A 558 32.81 -43.59 -9.04
N LEU A 559 32.26 -44.35 -10.00
CA LEU A 559 32.32 -44.01 -11.43
C LEU A 559 31.59 -42.70 -11.71
N VAL A 560 30.33 -42.57 -11.25
CA VAL A 560 29.52 -41.34 -11.43
C VAL A 560 30.15 -40.14 -10.73
N ALA A 561 30.71 -40.30 -9.54
CA ALA A 561 31.35 -39.21 -8.80
C ALA A 561 32.68 -38.72 -9.41
N LYS A 562 33.39 -39.59 -10.15
CA LYS A 562 34.68 -39.26 -10.79
C LYS A 562 34.53 -38.79 -12.23
N ASP A 563 33.55 -39.31 -12.98
CA ASP A 563 33.34 -38.98 -14.39
C ASP A 563 32.62 -37.63 -14.59
N ARG A 564 33.41 -36.55 -14.48
CA ARG A 564 32.98 -35.17 -14.74
C ARG A 564 32.98 -34.78 -16.23
N SER A 565 33.07 -35.74 -17.16
CA SER A 565 33.02 -35.43 -18.59
C SER A 565 31.63 -34.89 -19.00
N SER A 566 31.59 -34.09 -20.07
CA SER A 566 30.35 -33.49 -20.61
C SER A 566 29.64 -34.38 -21.64
N GLU A 567 29.90 -35.70 -21.64
CA GLU A 567 29.42 -36.69 -22.63
C GLU A 567 27.95 -37.11 -22.41
N GLY A 568 27.07 -36.15 -22.12
CA GLY A 568 25.64 -36.38 -21.88
C GLY A 568 25.30 -36.82 -20.45
N PRO A 569 24.01 -36.84 -20.07
CA PRO A 569 23.58 -37.15 -18.70
C PRO A 569 23.80 -38.62 -18.32
N TRP A 570 24.03 -38.85 -17.02
CA TRP A 570 24.02 -40.18 -16.41
C TRP A 570 22.60 -40.63 -16.07
N PHE A 571 22.27 -41.87 -16.41
CA PHE A 571 21.07 -42.61 -16.02
C PHE A 571 21.50 -43.86 -15.25
N ILE A 572 21.01 -44.03 -14.02
CA ILE A 572 21.38 -45.14 -13.14
C ILE A 572 20.18 -46.03 -12.86
N VAL A 573 20.29 -47.31 -13.19
CA VAL A 573 19.28 -48.34 -12.95
C VAL A 573 19.69 -49.17 -11.74
N SER A 574 19.00 -48.95 -10.63
CA SER A 574 19.01 -49.78 -9.42
C SER A 574 17.81 -49.39 -8.55
N ASP A 575 17.18 -50.36 -7.89
CA ASP A 575 16.16 -50.11 -6.85
C ASP A 575 16.78 -49.97 -5.45
N ASP A 576 18.10 -50.12 -5.30
CA ASP A 576 18.77 -49.84 -4.02
C ASP A 576 18.66 -48.34 -3.65
N ALA A 577 18.37 -48.04 -2.39
CA ALA A 577 18.25 -46.66 -1.92
C ALA A 577 19.61 -45.96 -1.77
N GLU A 578 20.65 -46.69 -1.33
CA GLU A 578 22.00 -46.15 -1.13
C GLU A 578 22.61 -45.72 -2.48
N VAL A 579 22.49 -46.58 -3.50
CA VAL A 579 22.87 -46.28 -4.90
C VAL A 579 22.15 -45.04 -5.41
N ARG A 580 20.81 -45.02 -5.29
CA ARG A 580 19.99 -43.95 -5.87
C ARG A 580 20.28 -42.61 -5.20
N ASP A 581 20.37 -42.56 -3.88
CA ASP A 581 20.65 -41.31 -3.17
C ASP A 581 22.08 -40.82 -3.40
N ALA A 582 23.07 -41.72 -3.49
CA ALA A 582 24.45 -41.36 -3.82
C ALA A 582 24.59 -40.81 -5.25
N CYS A 583 24.00 -41.48 -6.24
CA CYS A 583 24.09 -41.06 -7.64
C CYS A 583 23.27 -39.79 -7.93
N THR A 584 22.08 -39.65 -7.31
CA THR A 584 21.26 -38.43 -7.44
C THR A 584 21.97 -37.22 -6.84
N ARG A 585 22.73 -37.39 -5.74
CA ARG A 585 23.59 -36.33 -5.17
C ARG A 585 24.72 -35.87 -6.10
N GLN A 586 25.11 -36.68 -7.11
CA GLN A 586 26.06 -36.29 -8.16
C GLN A 586 25.37 -35.76 -9.44
N GLY A 587 24.03 -35.62 -9.43
CA GLY A 587 23.26 -35.11 -10.57
C GLY A 587 22.90 -36.16 -11.63
N ALA A 588 23.08 -37.46 -11.35
CA ALA A 588 22.58 -38.52 -12.23
C ALA A 588 21.07 -38.73 -12.05
N PHE A 589 20.37 -39.05 -13.15
CA PHE A 589 18.98 -39.47 -13.12
C PHE A 589 18.89 -40.93 -12.65
N THR A 590 17.95 -41.25 -11.75
CA THR A 590 17.72 -42.61 -11.27
C THR A 590 16.46 -43.23 -11.88
N LEU A 591 16.53 -44.54 -12.11
CA LEU A 591 15.51 -45.37 -12.76
C LEU A 591 15.29 -46.62 -11.92
N SER A 592 14.03 -46.97 -11.65
CA SER A 592 13.71 -48.28 -11.07
C SER A 592 13.91 -49.40 -12.08
N ASN A 593 14.19 -50.62 -11.61
CA ASN A 593 14.37 -51.74 -12.53
C ASN A 593 13.11 -52.04 -13.34
N GLU A 594 11.93 -51.86 -12.73
CA GLU A 594 10.66 -52.05 -13.43
C GLU A 594 10.44 -51.00 -14.53
N ALA A 595 10.79 -49.72 -14.27
CA ALA A 595 10.70 -48.68 -15.29
C ALA A 595 11.66 -48.94 -16.46
N PHE A 596 12.86 -49.46 -16.18
CA PHE A 596 13.82 -49.86 -17.21
C PHE A 596 13.34 -51.08 -18.00
N VAL A 597 12.76 -52.10 -17.36
CA VAL A 597 12.12 -53.23 -18.08
C VAL A 597 10.97 -52.76 -18.96
N ARG A 598 10.13 -51.82 -18.50
CA ARG A 598 9.04 -51.25 -19.32
C ARG A 598 9.58 -50.56 -20.58
N LEU A 599 10.70 -49.81 -20.48
CA LEU A 599 11.38 -49.22 -21.63
C LEU A 599 11.90 -50.30 -22.60
N LEU A 600 12.60 -51.33 -22.10
CA LEU A 600 13.11 -52.42 -22.94
C LEU A 600 11.98 -53.17 -23.66
N VAL A 601 10.91 -53.52 -22.93
CA VAL A 601 9.72 -54.19 -23.49
C VAL A 601 9.01 -53.31 -24.52
N GLY A 602 8.87 -52.00 -24.27
CA GLY A 602 8.28 -51.05 -25.22
C GLY A 602 9.04 -50.93 -26.54
N ARG A 603 10.36 -51.10 -26.50
CA ARG A 603 11.24 -51.17 -27.68
C ARG A 603 11.30 -52.57 -28.33
N GLY A 604 10.58 -53.55 -27.78
CA GLY A 604 10.61 -54.93 -28.26
C GLY A 604 11.85 -55.74 -27.84
N LEU A 605 12.76 -55.14 -27.08
CA LEU A 605 13.98 -55.79 -26.60
C LEU A 605 13.64 -56.93 -25.63
N ARG A 606 14.25 -58.09 -25.88
CA ARG A 606 14.14 -59.30 -25.06
C ARG A 606 15.54 -59.92 -24.84
N PRO A 607 15.76 -60.64 -23.72
CA PRO A 607 17.06 -61.20 -23.35
C PRO A 607 17.74 -62.04 -24.44
#